data_AF-A0A143XAQ8-F1
#
_entry.id   AF-A0A143XAQ8-F1
#
_cell.length_a   1.000
_cell.length_b   1.000
_cell.length_c   1.000
_cell.angle_alpha   90.00
_cell.angle_beta   90.00
_cell.angle_gamma   90.00
#
_symmetry.space_group_name_H-M   'P 1'
#
loop_
_entity.id
_entity.type
_entity.pdbx_description
1 polymer ?
#
loop_
_entity_poly.entity_id
_entity_poly.type
_entity_poly.pdbx_seq_one_letter_code
_entity_poly.pdbx_strand_id
1 'polypeptide(L)'
;MEERASLAPDELLGLSVAVGVCAQAFLNEPSDKIVERLACVAHAYGSDAFDGIAVDDALRQRYYDRLFVPTSSLYVPLFESSVRGAIEEDGRFRYASTKGPQADHVLGCYRAIGFDYRLLEGFGPAVAALRPDALAAELAFSAFLARESAEMACEDPDASRRSAQLLDQFSSEHVGAWVGKAARCLFLGADDLYARTAKLACDAIASAGAVRLDL
;
A
#
# COMPACT_ATOMS: atom_id res chain seq x y z
N MET A 1 -8.87 27.98 -8.11
CA MET A 1 -8.38 26.74 -7.51
C MET A 1 -9.51 26.29 -6.60
N GLU A 2 -10.35 25.37 -7.06
CA GLU A 2 -11.46 24.88 -6.24
C GLU A 2 -10.87 24.14 -5.04
N GLU A 3 -11.22 24.60 -3.84
CA GLU A 3 -10.89 23.94 -2.59
C GLU A 3 -11.61 22.59 -2.60
N ARG A 4 -10.83 21.52 -2.78
CA ARG A 4 -11.38 20.17 -2.84
C ARG A 4 -11.97 19.86 -1.48
N ALA A 5 -13.23 19.44 -1.45
CA ALA A 5 -13.87 19.02 -0.20
C ALA A 5 -13.03 17.88 0.41
N SER A 6 -12.58 18.07 1.65
CA SER A 6 -11.94 17.02 2.42
C SER A 6 -12.90 15.85 2.56
N LEU A 7 -12.39 14.62 2.47
CA LEU A 7 -13.17 13.41 2.71
C LEU A 7 -13.90 13.48 4.06
N ALA A 8 -15.12 12.98 4.09
CA ALA A 8 -15.88 12.83 5.32
C ALA A 8 -15.20 11.79 6.25
N PRO A 9 -15.42 11.86 7.57
CA PRO A 9 -14.82 10.91 8.52
C PRO A 9 -15.10 9.43 8.17
N ASP A 10 -16.31 9.10 7.73
CA ASP A 10 -16.66 7.72 7.34
C ASP A 10 -15.90 7.25 6.09
N GLU A 11 -15.65 8.15 5.13
CA GLU A 11 -14.85 7.86 3.94
C GLU A 11 -13.38 7.63 4.29
N LEU A 12 -12.85 8.41 5.25
CA LEU A 12 -11.50 8.23 5.78
C LEU A 12 -11.35 6.90 6.54
N LEU A 13 -12.36 6.49 7.31
CA LEU A 13 -12.38 5.15 7.93
C LEU A 13 -12.41 4.05 6.86
N GLY A 14 -13.23 4.21 5.82
CA GLY A 14 -13.28 3.28 4.68
C GLY A 14 -11.93 3.14 3.98
N LEU A 15 -11.26 4.27 3.72
CA LEU A 15 -9.91 4.29 3.16
C LEU A 15 -8.90 3.58 4.07
N SER A 16 -8.94 3.90 5.37
CA SER A 16 -8.06 3.29 6.38
C SER A 16 -8.16 1.76 6.36
N VAL A 17 -9.40 1.25 6.34
CA VAL A 17 -9.67 -0.19 6.24
C VAL A 17 -9.11 -0.76 4.93
N ALA A 18 -9.39 -0.11 3.80
CA ALA A 18 -8.99 -0.61 2.49
C ALA A 18 -7.46 -0.74 2.35
N VAL A 19 -6.72 0.34 2.61
CA VAL A 19 -5.26 0.33 2.47
C VAL A 19 -4.58 -0.44 3.62
N GLY A 20 -5.19 -0.46 4.80
CA GLY A 20 -4.71 -1.25 5.94
C GLY A 20 -4.78 -2.76 5.70
N VAL A 21 -5.86 -3.26 5.09
CA VAL A 21 -5.95 -4.68 4.68
C VAL A 21 -4.92 -5.00 3.59
N CYS A 22 -4.72 -4.09 2.63
CA CYS A 22 -3.69 -4.27 1.60
C CYS A 22 -2.28 -4.34 2.21
N ALA A 23 -1.96 -3.47 3.18
CA ALA A 23 -0.70 -3.53 3.92
C ALA A 23 -0.52 -4.90 4.60
N GLN A 24 -1.56 -5.38 5.28
CA GLN A 24 -1.53 -6.67 5.99
C GLN A 24 -1.25 -7.86 5.07
N ALA A 25 -1.71 -7.83 3.82
CA ALA A 25 -1.45 -8.87 2.83
C ALA A 25 0.02 -8.94 2.40
N PHE A 26 0.77 -7.84 2.50
CA PHE A 26 2.21 -7.83 2.28
C PHE A 26 3.02 -8.13 3.55
N LEU A 27 2.47 -7.81 4.73
CA LEU A 27 3.12 -8.01 6.03
C LEU A 27 3.00 -9.44 6.58
N ASN A 28 2.05 -10.23 6.11
CA ASN A 28 1.76 -11.55 6.67
C ASN A 28 1.78 -12.63 5.59
N GLU A 29 2.09 -13.85 6.01
CA GLU A 29 1.77 -15.03 5.20
C GLU A 29 0.26 -15.05 4.89
N PRO A 30 -0.14 -15.53 3.70
CA PRO A 30 -1.54 -15.60 3.31
C PRO A 30 -2.32 -16.47 4.29
N SER A 31 -3.50 -16.00 4.69
CA SER A 31 -4.44 -16.69 5.57
C SER A 31 -5.86 -16.41 5.11
N ASP A 32 -6.82 -17.29 5.45
CA ASP A 32 -8.22 -17.12 5.05
C ASP A 32 -8.74 -15.75 5.48
N LYS A 33 -8.40 -15.34 6.71
CA LYS A 33 -8.75 -14.03 7.27
C LYS A 33 -8.26 -12.86 6.39
N ILE A 34 -7.08 -12.95 5.79
CA ILE A 34 -6.55 -11.87 4.94
C ILE A 34 -7.28 -11.87 3.60
N VAL A 35 -7.46 -13.03 2.98
CA VAL A 35 -8.14 -13.17 1.69
C VAL A 35 -9.61 -12.73 1.79
N GLU A 36 -10.32 -13.16 2.84
CA GLU A 36 -11.70 -12.74 3.12
C GLU A 36 -11.82 -11.23 3.29
N ARG A 37 -10.90 -10.60 4.04
CA ARG A 37 -10.90 -9.15 4.22
C ARG A 37 -10.61 -8.41 2.91
N LEU A 38 -9.69 -8.91 2.09
CA LEU A 38 -9.43 -8.36 0.76
C LEU A 38 -10.66 -8.48 -0.14
N ALA A 39 -11.35 -9.62 -0.13
CA ALA A 39 -12.59 -9.82 -0.86
C ALA A 39 -13.70 -8.87 -0.40
N CYS A 40 -13.93 -8.73 0.91
CA CYS A 40 -14.91 -7.78 1.43
C CYS A 40 -14.62 -6.34 1.01
N VAL A 41 -13.36 -5.91 1.09
CA VAL A 41 -12.95 -4.57 0.63
C VAL A 41 -13.16 -4.47 -0.89
N ALA A 42 -12.70 -5.44 -1.67
CA ALA A 42 -12.85 -5.42 -3.12
C ALA A 42 -14.33 -5.35 -3.56
N HIS A 43 -15.23 -6.09 -2.91
CA HIS A 43 -16.66 -6.02 -3.17
C HIS A 43 -17.23 -4.62 -2.88
N ALA A 44 -16.75 -3.94 -1.83
CA ALA A 44 -17.14 -2.55 -1.57
C ALA A 44 -16.67 -1.58 -2.69
N TYR A 45 -15.61 -1.94 -3.41
CA TYR A 45 -15.14 -1.26 -4.63
C TYR A 45 -15.73 -1.85 -5.92
N GLY A 46 -16.70 -2.77 -5.83
CA GLY A 46 -17.38 -3.37 -6.99
C GLY A 46 -16.56 -4.42 -7.75
N SER A 47 -15.60 -5.08 -7.09
CA SER A 47 -14.69 -6.05 -7.69
C SER A 47 -14.77 -7.40 -6.98
N ASP A 48 -14.80 -8.49 -7.76
CA ASP A 48 -14.78 -9.89 -7.31
C ASP A 48 -13.38 -10.52 -7.39
N ALA A 49 -12.34 -9.69 -7.55
CA ALA A 49 -10.97 -10.13 -7.87
C ALA A 49 -10.35 -11.09 -6.84
N PHE A 50 -10.90 -11.22 -5.63
CA PHE A 50 -10.37 -12.10 -4.58
C PHE A 50 -11.24 -13.33 -4.34
N ASP A 51 -12.34 -13.47 -5.07
CA ASP A 51 -13.28 -14.57 -4.88
C ASP A 51 -12.67 -15.90 -5.31
N GLY A 52 -12.88 -16.93 -4.49
CA GLY A 52 -12.40 -18.29 -4.77
C GLY A 52 -10.90 -18.48 -4.65
N ILE A 53 -10.13 -17.50 -4.15
CA ILE A 53 -8.71 -17.70 -3.84
C ILE A 53 -8.59 -18.67 -2.66
N ALA A 54 -7.99 -19.84 -2.91
CA ALA A 54 -7.70 -20.82 -1.88
C ALA A 54 -6.38 -20.51 -1.17
N VAL A 55 -6.37 -20.59 0.17
CA VAL A 55 -5.15 -20.45 0.97
C VAL A 55 -4.50 -21.82 1.10
N ASP A 56 -3.57 -22.10 0.19
CA ASP A 56 -2.82 -23.35 0.13
C ASP A 56 -1.30 -23.12 0.12
N ASP A 57 -0.55 -24.20 0.05
CA ASP A 57 0.91 -24.17 -0.02
C ASP A 57 1.43 -23.46 -1.28
N ALA A 58 0.66 -23.45 -2.37
CA ALA A 58 1.05 -22.77 -3.59
C ALA A 58 0.94 -21.24 -3.44
N LEU A 59 -0.11 -20.74 -2.78
CA LEU A 59 -0.25 -19.33 -2.44
C LEU A 59 0.80 -18.90 -1.41
N ARG A 60 1.09 -19.75 -0.43
CA ARG A 60 2.19 -19.52 0.53
C ARG A 60 3.54 -19.45 -0.18
N GLN A 61 3.84 -20.34 -1.14
CA GLN A 61 5.06 -20.24 -1.94
C GLN A 61 5.07 -18.94 -2.78
N ARG A 62 3.92 -18.55 -3.33
CA ARG A 62 3.78 -17.30 -4.09
C ARG A 62 4.16 -16.07 -3.26
N TYR A 63 3.79 -16.05 -1.97
CA TYR A 63 4.23 -15.01 -1.03
C TYR A 63 5.76 -14.87 -0.98
N TYR A 64 6.46 -15.99 -0.79
CA TYR A 64 7.92 -16.03 -0.74
C TYR A 64 8.54 -15.58 -2.06
N ASP A 65 8.04 -16.09 -3.17
CA ASP A 65 8.53 -15.77 -4.51
C ASP A 65 8.38 -14.28 -4.85
N ARG A 66 7.29 -13.65 -4.41
CA ARG A 66 7.03 -12.22 -4.65
C ARG A 66 7.92 -11.32 -3.80
N LEU A 67 8.11 -11.65 -2.52
CA LEU A 67 8.60 -10.70 -1.53
C LEU A 67 10.01 -11.01 -0.99
N PHE A 68 10.47 -12.25 -1.07
CA PHE A 68 11.68 -12.70 -0.36
C PHE A 68 12.73 -13.43 -1.20
N VAL A 69 12.40 -13.86 -2.43
CA VAL A 69 13.30 -14.66 -3.27
C VAL A 69 13.74 -13.85 -4.49
N PRO A 70 14.84 -13.07 -4.43
CA PRO A 70 15.28 -12.23 -5.55
C PRO A 70 15.63 -12.96 -6.85
N THR A 71 15.89 -14.27 -6.77
CA THR A 71 16.15 -15.13 -7.93
C THR A 71 14.87 -15.65 -8.59
N SER A 72 13.71 -15.48 -7.96
CA SER A 72 12.42 -15.80 -8.55
C SER A 72 12.10 -14.81 -9.66
N SER A 73 11.58 -15.32 -10.78
CA SER A 73 11.05 -14.49 -11.86
C SER A 73 9.82 -13.67 -11.44
N LEU A 74 9.21 -13.97 -10.29
CA LEU A 74 8.04 -13.27 -9.76
C LEU A 74 8.40 -12.15 -8.80
N TYR A 75 9.66 -12.08 -8.35
CA TYR A 75 10.11 -11.15 -7.35
C TYR A 75 9.97 -9.69 -7.82
N VAL A 76 9.41 -8.86 -6.96
CA VAL A 76 9.33 -7.42 -7.15
C VAL A 76 9.90 -6.75 -5.90
N PRO A 77 10.94 -5.91 -6.00
CA PRO A 77 11.45 -5.15 -4.87
C PRO A 77 10.48 -3.99 -4.59
N LEU A 78 9.42 -4.26 -3.82
CA LEU A 78 8.33 -3.31 -3.49
C LEU A 78 8.79 -2.20 -2.55
N PHE A 79 9.77 -1.43 -3.00
CA PHE A 79 10.28 -0.20 -2.39
C PHE A 79 10.10 0.95 -3.37
N GLU A 80 9.65 2.12 -2.89
CA GLU A 80 9.43 3.30 -3.73
C GLU A 80 10.68 3.63 -4.56
N SER A 81 11.84 3.69 -3.90
CA SER A 81 13.12 4.01 -4.53
C SER A 81 13.46 3.10 -5.72
N SER A 82 13.00 1.85 -5.69
CA SER A 82 13.28 0.86 -6.73
C SER A 82 12.22 0.84 -7.84
N VAL A 83 10.94 0.84 -7.47
CA VAL A 83 9.83 0.72 -8.42
C VAL A 83 9.55 2.03 -9.15
N ARG A 84 9.62 3.18 -8.47
CA ARG A 84 9.35 4.48 -9.08
C ARG A 84 10.27 4.74 -10.27
N GLY A 85 11.55 4.39 -10.14
CA GLY A 85 12.55 4.48 -11.22
C GLY A 85 12.63 3.27 -12.16
N ALA A 86 11.79 2.25 -12.01
CA ALA A 86 11.86 1.05 -12.84
C ALA A 86 11.55 1.34 -14.31
N ILE A 87 12.24 0.69 -15.23
CA ILE A 87 12.03 0.85 -16.67
C ILE A 87 11.55 -0.48 -17.22
N GLU A 88 10.50 -0.44 -18.04
CA GLU A 88 10.03 -1.62 -18.75
C GLU A 88 10.81 -1.79 -20.06
N GLU A 89 11.43 -2.95 -20.21
CA GLU A 89 12.25 -3.34 -21.36
C GLU A 89 11.83 -4.78 -21.72
N ASP A 90 11.37 -5.00 -22.96
CA ASP A 90 10.97 -6.32 -23.49
C ASP A 90 9.96 -7.09 -22.61
N GLY A 91 8.96 -6.39 -22.07
CA GLY A 91 7.93 -6.97 -21.20
C GLY A 91 8.42 -7.38 -19.81
N ARG A 92 9.59 -6.89 -19.39
CA ARG A 92 10.15 -7.08 -18.05
C ARG A 92 10.53 -5.74 -17.45
N PHE A 93 10.49 -5.64 -16.13
CA PHE A 93 10.99 -4.45 -15.43
C PHE A 93 12.45 -4.62 -15.03
N ARG A 94 13.26 -3.63 -15.39
CA ARG A 94 14.56 -3.40 -14.77
C ARG A 94 14.38 -2.39 -13.64
N TYR A 95 14.49 -2.87 -12.42
CA TYR A 95 14.28 -2.05 -11.23
C TYR A 95 15.45 -1.08 -10.98
N ALA A 96 15.12 0.09 -10.42
CA ALA A 96 16.14 1.03 -9.97
C ALA A 96 16.78 0.57 -8.65
N SER A 97 17.80 1.33 -8.22
CA SER A 97 18.45 1.13 -6.93
C SER A 97 17.40 1.07 -5.81
N THR A 98 17.55 0.10 -4.92
CA THR A 98 16.76 0.05 -3.69
C THR A 98 17.19 1.14 -2.71
N LYS A 99 18.30 1.86 -2.95
CA LYS A 99 18.70 3.02 -2.16
C LYS A 99 18.31 4.30 -2.89
N GLY A 100 17.62 5.20 -2.21
CA GLY A 100 17.22 6.50 -2.73
C GLY A 100 16.74 7.43 -1.62
N PRO A 101 16.67 8.76 -1.89
CA PRO A 101 16.27 9.77 -0.91
C PRO A 101 14.81 9.59 -0.42
N GLN A 102 14.00 8.81 -1.14
CA GLN A 102 12.61 8.50 -0.79
C GLN A 102 12.50 7.88 0.61
N ALA A 103 13.35 6.89 0.92
CA ALA A 103 13.34 6.22 2.23
C ALA A 103 13.61 7.19 3.38
N ASP A 104 14.50 8.16 3.18
CA ASP A 104 14.83 9.16 4.20
C ASP A 104 13.68 10.16 4.38
N HIS A 105 13.04 10.58 3.27
CA HIS A 105 11.89 11.49 3.33
C HIS A 105 10.68 10.84 4.01
N VAL A 106 10.32 9.61 3.60
CA VAL A 106 9.24 8.83 4.22
C VAL A 106 9.49 8.61 5.71
N LEU A 107 10.73 8.28 6.10
CA LEU A 107 11.08 8.16 7.52
C LEU A 107 10.94 9.49 8.28
N GLY A 108 11.19 10.62 7.62
CA GLY A 108 10.90 11.96 8.14
C GLY A 108 9.42 12.15 8.43
N CYS A 109 8.55 11.79 7.47
CA CYS A 109 7.09 11.83 7.64
C CYS A 109 6.62 10.97 8.83
N TYR A 110 7.16 9.76 8.96
CA TYR A 110 6.84 8.86 10.06
C TYR A 110 7.20 9.47 11.42
N ARG A 111 8.42 10.01 11.54
CA ARG A 111 8.91 10.64 12.77
C ARG A 111 8.13 11.88 13.17
N ALA A 112 7.64 12.66 12.19
CA ALA A 112 6.91 13.89 12.45
C ALA A 112 5.63 13.67 13.26
N ILE A 113 5.04 12.48 13.18
CA ILE A 113 3.81 12.12 13.89
C ILE A 113 3.98 10.92 14.83
N GLY A 114 5.21 10.46 15.05
CA GLY A 114 5.50 9.34 15.96
C GLY A 114 5.09 7.96 15.44
N PHE A 115 4.89 7.80 14.13
CA PHE A 115 4.65 6.48 13.53
C PHE A 115 5.95 5.67 13.48
N ASP A 116 5.93 4.44 13.98
CA ASP A 116 7.07 3.53 13.90
C ASP A 116 6.72 2.28 13.10
N TYR A 117 7.13 2.27 11.83
CA TYR A 117 6.88 1.17 10.90
C TYR A 117 7.50 -0.17 11.36
N ARG A 118 8.46 -0.15 12.30
CA ARG A 118 9.10 -1.36 12.84
C ARG A 118 8.24 -2.05 13.90
N LEU A 119 7.21 -1.37 14.40
CA LEU A 119 6.24 -1.91 15.34
C LEU A 119 5.00 -2.48 14.62
N LEU A 120 4.98 -2.49 13.29
CA LEU A 120 3.90 -3.12 12.54
C LEU A 120 3.84 -4.60 12.86
N GLU A 121 2.63 -5.07 13.18
CA GLU A 121 2.37 -6.49 13.39
C GLU A 121 2.34 -7.23 12.05
N GLY A 122 3.02 -8.37 12.00
CA GLY A 122 3.12 -9.18 10.80
C GLY A 122 3.94 -10.45 10.99
N PHE A 123 4.14 -11.17 9.89
CA PHE A 123 5.09 -12.27 9.81
C PHE A 123 6.50 -11.77 10.09
N GLY A 124 7.18 -12.36 11.09
CA GLY A 124 8.46 -11.85 11.61
C GLY A 124 9.50 -11.51 10.54
N PRO A 125 9.79 -12.39 9.57
CA PRO A 125 10.69 -12.08 8.46
C PRO A 125 10.25 -10.89 7.59
N ALA A 126 8.95 -10.71 7.35
CA ALA A 126 8.43 -9.58 6.58
C ALA A 126 8.69 -8.26 7.31
N VAL A 127 8.33 -8.22 8.60
CA VAL A 127 8.52 -7.03 9.45
C VAL A 127 10.00 -6.70 9.62
N ALA A 128 10.85 -7.72 9.82
CA ALA A 128 12.29 -7.54 9.97
C ALA A 128 12.96 -7.01 8.68
N ALA A 129 12.41 -7.32 7.52
CA ALA A 129 12.90 -6.85 6.22
C ALA A 129 12.31 -5.49 5.80
N LEU A 130 11.35 -4.94 6.57
CA LEU A 130 10.70 -3.68 6.22
C LEU A 130 11.70 -2.53 6.13
N ARG A 131 11.39 -1.65 5.20
CA ARG A 131 12.04 -0.37 5.02
C ARG A 131 10.99 0.73 5.08
N PRO A 132 11.40 1.98 5.36
CA PRO A 132 10.44 3.07 5.43
C PRO A 132 9.63 3.21 4.14
N ASP A 133 10.31 3.10 2.98
CA ASP A 133 9.73 3.20 1.64
C ASP A 133 9.16 1.88 1.08
N ALA A 134 8.94 0.88 1.93
CA ALA A 134 8.30 -0.36 1.49
C ALA A 134 6.80 -0.13 1.27
N LEU A 135 6.22 -0.71 0.22
CA LEU A 135 4.78 -0.55 -0.09
C LEU A 135 3.90 -0.85 1.13
N ALA A 136 4.21 -1.93 1.85
CA ALA A 136 3.48 -2.32 3.06
C ALA A 136 3.52 -1.25 4.16
N ALA A 137 4.67 -0.61 4.36
CA ALA A 137 4.85 0.43 5.39
C ALA A 137 4.10 1.71 4.99
N GLU A 138 4.22 2.14 3.73
CA GLU A 138 3.54 3.35 3.26
C GLU A 138 2.01 3.21 3.24
N LEU A 139 1.50 2.01 2.90
CA LEU A 139 0.07 1.69 3.01
C LEU A 139 -0.40 1.70 4.47
N ALA A 140 0.38 1.12 5.39
CA ALA A 140 0.05 1.12 6.81
C ALA A 140 0.06 2.55 7.39
N PHE A 141 1.00 3.39 6.96
CA PHE A 141 1.05 4.80 7.34
C PHE A 141 -0.15 5.58 6.82
N SER A 142 -0.54 5.35 5.56
CA SER A 142 -1.74 5.96 4.98
C SER A 142 -3.01 5.53 5.74
N ALA A 143 -3.09 4.26 6.14
CA ALA A 143 -4.19 3.76 6.98
C ALA A 143 -4.22 4.45 8.34
N PHE A 144 -3.06 4.64 8.97
CA PHE A 144 -2.92 5.34 10.24
C PHE A 144 -3.41 6.79 10.14
N LEU A 145 -2.94 7.55 9.15
CA LEU A 145 -3.33 8.95 8.96
C LEU A 145 -4.82 9.11 8.69
N ALA A 146 -5.39 8.25 7.84
CA ALA A 146 -6.81 8.25 7.54
C ALA A 146 -7.65 7.98 8.80
N ARG A 147 -7.23 7.02 9.63
CA ARG A 147 -7.90 6.70 10.89
C ARG A 147 -7.80 7.83 11.90
N GLU A 148 -6.60 8.34 12.16
CA GLU A 148 -6.37 9.48 13.06
C GLU A 148 -7.22 10.68 12.66
N SER A 149 -7.25 10.98 11.36
CA SER A 149 -8.07 12.08 10.84
C SER A 149 -9.56 11.88 11.13
N ALA A 150 -10.07 10.67 10.97
CA ALA A 150 -11.47 10.37 11.22
C ALA A 150 -11.82 10.39 12.71
N GLU A 151 -11.01 9.76 13.56
CA GLU A 151 -11.24 9.66 15.01
C GLU A 151 -11.18 11.03 15.68
N MET A 152 -10.28 11.92 15.23
CA MET A 152 -10.14 13.27 15.79
C MET A 152 -11.16 14.28 15.26
N ALA A 153 -12.01 13.93 14.29
CA ALA A 153 -12.88 14.88 13.60
C ALA A 153 -13.79 15.69 14.54
N CYS A 154 -14.26 15.07 15.63
CA CYS A 154 -15.11 15.70 16.64
C CYS A 154 -14.31 16.22 17.85
N GLU A 155 -13.27 15.50 18.26
CA GLU A 155 -12.52 15.79 19.50
C GLU A 155 -11.49 16.91 19.32
N ASP A 156 -10.75 16.89 18.22
CA ASP A 156 -9.77 17.90 17.85
C ASP A 156 -9.80 18.13 16.32
N PRO A 157 -10.68 19.01 15.82
CA PRO A 157 -10.81 19.31 14.40
C PRO A 157 -9.52 19.84 13.75
N ASP A 158 -8.63 20.47 14.53
CA ASP A 158 -7.34 20.94 14.02
C ASP A 158 -6.37 19.76 13.82
N ALA A 159 -6.32 18.80 14.75
CA ALA A 159 -5.56 17.55 14.57
C ALA A 159 -6.09 16.74 13.40
N SER A 160 -7.42 16.60 13.30
CA SER A 160 -8.08 15.94 12.16
C SER A 160 -7.63 16.55 10.83
N ARG A 161 -7.71 17.87 10.69
CA ARG A 161 -7.25 18.56 9.46
C ARG A 161 -5.77 18.35 9.16
N ARG A 162 -4.90 18.37 10.18
CA ARG A 162 -3.46 18.11 9.99
C ARG A 162 -3.20 16.70 9.46
N SER A 163 -3.87 15.70 10.02
CA SER A 163 -3.74 14.31 9.56
C SER A 163 -4.27 14.12 8.15
N ALA A 164 -5.41 14.74 7.80
CA ALA A 164 -5.94 14.73 6.43
C ALA A 164 -4.99 15.39 5.41
N GLN A 165 -4.42 16.54 5.75
CA GLN A 165 -3.46 17.25 4.90
C GLN A 165 -2.18 16.43 4.69
N LEU A 166 -1.67 15.82 5.77
CA LEU A 166 -0.50 14.96 5.67
C LEU A 166 -0.78 13.70 4.84
N LEU A 167 -1.98 13.13 4.95
CA LEU A 167 -2.40 11.99 4.12
C LEU A 167 -2.44 12.36 2.63
N ASP A 168 -3.03 13.51 2.28
CA ASP A 168 -3.10 13.99 0.90
C ASP A 168 -1.69 14.23 0.33
N GLN A 169 -0.86 14.96 1.07
CA GLN A 169 0.53 15.21 0.68
C GLN A 169 1.31 13.91 0.52
N PHE A 170 1.29 13.04 1.53
CA PHE A 170 2.02 11.77 1.52
C PHE A 170 1.56 10.88 0.36
N SER A 171 0.26 10.79 0.11
CA SER A 171 -0.26 10.01 -1.00
C SER A 171 0.19 10.56 -2.34
N SER A 172 0.18 11.88 -2.52
CA SER A 172 0.58 12.52 -3.79
C SER A 172 2.09 12.39 -4.06
N GLU A 173 2.92 12.45 -3.02
CA GLU A 173 4.38 12.46 -3.13
C GLU A 173 5.00 11.06 -3.08
N HIS A 174 4.38 10.14 -2.33
CA HIS A 174 4.86 8.78 -2.05
C HIS A 174 3.90 7.73 -2.58
N VAL A 175 3.19 6.99 -1.72
CA VAL A 175 2.50 5.74 -2.08
C VAL A 175 1.67 5.85 -3.35
N GLY A 176 0.93 6.95 -3.52
CA GLY A 176 0.10 7.16 -4.68
C GLY A 176 0.88 7.44 -5.97
N ALA A 177 2.08 8.02 -5.89
CA ALA A 177 2.97 8.27 -7.02
C ALA A 177 3.56 7.00 -7.64
N TRP A 178 3.50 5.84 -6.96
CA TRP A 178 4.14 4.61 -7.46
C TRP A 178 3.35 3.32 -7.26
N VAL A 179 2.29 3.29 -6.44
CA VAL A 179 1.48 2.07 -6.20
C VAL A 179 0.87 1.51 -7.49
N GLY A 180 0.44 2.35 -8.43
CA GLY A 180 -0.04 1.91 -9.73
C GLY A 180 1.05 1.20 -10.55
N LYS A 181 2.29 1.72 -10.48
CA LYS A 181 3.45 1.09 -11.11
C LYS A 181 3.83 -0.22 -10.41
N ALA A 182 3.73 -0.27 -9.07
CA ALA A 182 3.92 -1.51 -8.31
C ALA A 182 2.91 -2.59 -8.72
N ALA A 183 1.63 -2.23 -8.85
CA ALA A 183 0.58 -3.12 -9.33
C ALA A 183 0.91 -3.65 -10.74
N ARG A 184 1.38 -2.78 -11.64
CA ARG A 184 1.81 -3.18 -12.99
C ARG A 184 3.01 -4.12 -12.97
N CYS A 185 4.04 -3.85 -12.17
CA CYS A 185 5.21 -4.74 -12.00
C CYS A 185 4.79 -6.13 -11.51
N LEU A 186 3.89 -6.19 -10.52
CA LEU A 186 3.36 -7.44 -10.02
C LEU A 186 2.57 -8.18 -11.09
N PHE A 187 1.66 -7.49 -11.78
CA PHE A 187 0.79 -8.07 -12.81
C PHE A 187 1.56 -8.68 -13.98
N LEU A 188 2.64 -8.04 -14.46
CA LEU A 188 3.47 -8.62 -15.53
C LEU A 188 4.08 -9.97 -15.17
N GLY A 189 4.36 -10.22 -13.88
CA GLY A 189 4.83 -11.53 -13.41
C GLY A 189 3.70 -12.56 -13.35
N ALA A 190 2.56 -12.17 -12.78
CA ALA A 190 1.33 -12.96 -12.71
C ALA A 190 0.17 -12.10 -12.18
N ASP A 191 -1.05 -12.38 -12.65
CA ASP A 191 -2.29 -11.89 -12.03
C ASP A 191 -2.65 -12.76 -10.82
N ASP A 192 -1.96 -12.53 -9.71
CA ASP A 192 -2.14 -13.25 -8.44
C ASP A 192 -2.67 -12.34 -7.32
N LEU A 193 -2.84 -12.91 -6.12
CA LEU A 193 -3.28 -12.19 -4.91
C LEU A 193 -2.55 -10.85 -4.73
N TYR A 194 -1.24 -10.82 -4.94
CA TYR A 194 -0.40 -9.66 -4.64
C TYR A 194 -0.54 -8.57 -5.71
N ALA A 195 -0.61 -8.95 -6.99
CA ALA A 195 -0.91 -8.02 -8.07
C ALA A 195 -2.28 -7.34 -7.87
N ARG A 196 -3.29 -8.15 -7.52
CA ARG A 196 -4.65 -7.68 -7.24
C ARG A 196 -4.71 -6.81 -5.98
N THR A 197 -3.96 -7.16 -4.95
CA THR A 197 -3.84 -6.35 -3.71
C THR A 197 -3.25 -4.97 -4.01
N ALA A 198 -2.16 -4.90 -4.78
CA ALA A 198 -1.57 -3.61 -5.14
C ALA A 198 -2.51 -2.77 -6.02
N LYS A 199 -3.28 -3.42 -6.92
CA LYS A 199 -4.31 -2.74 -7.70
C LYS A 199 -5.43 -2.18 -6.82
N LEU A 200 -5.94 -2.97 -5.87
CA LEU A 200 -6.95 -2.52 -4.90
C LEU A 200 -6.45 -1.33 -4.07
N ALA A 201 -5.20 -1.39 -3.61
CA ALA A 201 -4.58 -0.28 -2.89
C ALA A 201 -4.49 0.99 -3.77
N CYS A 202 -4.11 0.84 -5.04
CA CYS A 202 -4.08 1.93 -6.01
C CYS A 202 -5.46 2.56 -6.20
N ASP A 203 -6.50 1.73 -6.34
CA ASP A 203 -7.88 2.19 -6.53
C ASP A 203 -8.40 2.93 -5.30
N ALA A 204 -8.12 2.41 -4.09
CA ALA A 204 -8.50 3.04 -2.82
C ALA A 204 -7.83 4.41 -2.63
N ILE A 205 -6.53 4.51 -2.93
CA ILE A 205 -5.79 5.78 -2.85
C ILE A 205 -6.32 6.77 -3.91
N ALA A 206 -6.63 6.29 -5.12
CA ALA A 206 -7.18 7.14 -6.18
C ALA A 206 -8.60 7.63 -5.87
N SER A 207 -9.47 6.79 -5.30
CA SER A 207 -10.84 7.17 -4.92
C SER A 207 -10.90 8.18 -3.79
N ALA A 208 -9.91 8.16 -2.89
CA ALA A 208 -9.71 9.19 -1.88
C ALA A 208 -9.28 10.55 -2.47
N GLY A 209 -9.04 10.60 -3.78
CA GLY A 209 -8.58 11.78 -4.48
C GLY A 209 -7.06 12.00 -4.38
N ALA A 210 -6.32 11.09 -3.77
CA ALA A 210 -4.96 11.36 -3.36
C ALA A 210 -3.92 11.25 -4.52
N VAL A 211 -4.35 10.96 -5.77
CA VAL A 211 -3.49 10.88 -6.97
C VAL A 211 -4.26 11.25 -8.25
N ARG A 212 -3.61 12.01 -9.16
CA ARG A 212 -3.97 12.07 -10.59
C ARG A 212 -3.44 10.83 -11.29
N LEU A 213 -4.32 9.97 -11.79
CA LEU A 213 -3.92 8.86 -12.67
C LEU A 213 -3.59 9.43 -14.05
N ASP A 214 -2.30 9.61 -14.35
CA ASP A 214 -1.86 9.65 -15.75
C ASP A 214 -1.78 8.19 -16.21
N LEU A 215 -2.85 7.74 -16.87
CA LEU A 215 -2.90 6.46 -17.59
C LEU A 215 -2.01 6.49 -18.85
#